data_AF-A0A3N5QQ95-F1
#
_entry.id   AF-A0A3N5QQ95-F1
#
_cell.length_a   1.000
_cell.length_b   1.000
_cell.length_c   1.000
_cell.angle_alpha   90.00
_cell.angle_beta   90.00
_cell.angle_gamma   90.00
#
_symmetry.space_group_name_H-M   'P 1'
#
loop_
_entity.id
_entity.type
_entity.pdbx_description
1 polymer ?
#
loop_
_entity_poly.entity_id
_entity_poly.type
_entity_poly.pdbx_seq_one_letter_code
_entity_poly.pdbx_strand_id
1 'polypeptide(L)'
;MKKLFANYNFDFTSNERKLLSTFCKQTLKQIEGDNKFFAESKSFSSILNKLQSNEDIVKLTKDEKTRLVHQLKQNTEFLENKMKKSWFIKRWIYKSLYNQYESLLQKINE
;
A
#
# COMPACT_ATOMS: atom_id res chain seq x y z
N MET A 1 -25.23 10.12 6.67
CA MET A 1 -25.36 8.69 7.07
C MET A 1 -24.00 8.01 6.97
N LYS A 2 -23.45 7.47 8.06
CA LYS A 2 -22.26 6.59 7.98
C LYS A 2 -22.67 5.37 7.14
N LYS A 3 -22.04 5.14 5.98
CA LYS A 3 -22.25 3.93 5.16
C LYS A 3 -21.98 2.71 6.07
N LEU A 4 -23.05 2.01 6.48
CA LEU A 4 -23.00 0.88 7.41
C LEU A 4 -22.23 -0.32 6.82
N PHE A 5 -22.15 -0.40 5.50
CA PHE A 5 -21.35 -1.38 4.78
C PHE A 5 -20.57 -0.65 3.68
N ALA A 6 -19.28 -0.44 3.91
CA ALA A 6 -18.38 0.01 2.85
C ALA A 6 -17.93 -1.21 2.06
N ASN A 7 -18.15 -1.20 0.75
CA ASN A 7 -17.62 -2.21 -0.15
C ASN A 7 -16.14 -1.89 -0.39
N TYR A 8 -15.25 -2.71 0.15
CA TYR A 8 -13.79 -2.59 -0.01
C TYR A 8 -13.33 -3.36 -1.25
N ASN A 9 -14.01 -3.10 -2.37
CA ASN A 9 -13.79 -3.73 -3.66
C ASN A 9 -13.02 -2.75 -4.53
N PHE A 10 -11.84 -3.13 -5.00
CA PHE A 10 -10.95 -2.26 -5.75
C PHE A 10 -10.64 -2.85 -7.12
N ASP A 11 -10.93 -2.08 -8.15
CA ASP A 11 -10.48 -2.36 -9.51
C ASP A 11 -9.12 -1.69 -9.73
N PHE A 12 -8.05 -2.43 -9.42
CA PHE A 12 -6.67 -1.98 -9.62
C PHE A 12 -6.18 -2.36 -11.00
N THR A 13 -5.61 -1.38 -11.71
CA THR A 13 -4.89 -1.60 -12.97
C THR A 13 -3.70 -2.54 -12.76
N SER A 14 -3.20 -3.16 -13.82
CA SER A 14 -2.04 -4.05 -13.75
C SER A 14 -0.82 -3.36 -13.11
N ASN A 15 -0.61 -2.07 -13.38
CA ASN A 15 0.50 -1.31 -12.80
C ASN A 15 0.31 -1.06 -11.30
N GLU A 16 -0.89 -0.69 -10.87
CA GLU A 16 -1.23 -0.51 -9.45
C GLU A 16 -1.07 -1.83 -8.68
N ARG A 17 -1.52 -2.96 -9.26
CA ARG A 17 -1.32 -4.29 -8.68
C ARG A 17 0.15 -4.64 -8.51
N LYS A 18 0.98 -4.39 -9.53
CA LYS A 18 2.44 -4.62 -9.44
C LYS A 18 3.09 -3.75 -8.38
N LEU A 19 2.70 -2.47 -8.31
CA LEU A 19 3.21 -1.52 -7.32
C LEU A 19 2.83 -1.94 -5.90
N LEU A 20 1.55 -2.23 -5.65
CA LEU A 20 1.05 -2.71 -4.36
C LEU A 20 1.66 -4.06 -3.98
N SER A 21 1.82 -4.97 -4.93
CA SER A 21 2.47 -6.27 -4.67
C SER A 21 3.93 -6.08 -4.24
N THR A 22 4.65 -5.17 -4.89
CA THR A 22 6.03 -4.84 -4.54
C THR A 22 6.09 -4.20 -3.15
N PHE A 23 5.17 -3.29 -2.85
CA PHE A 23 5.03 -2.66 -1.54
C PHE A 23 4.74 -3.68 -0.43
N CYS A 24 3.79 -4.58 -0.63
CA CYS A 24 3.46 -5.63 0.34
C CYS A 24 4.67 -6.55 0.59
N LYS A 25 5.38 -6.98 -0.47
CA LYS A 25 6.60 -7.79 -0.34
C LYS A 25 7.69 -7.09 0.46
N GLN A 26 7.91 -5.80 0.20
CA GLN A 26 8.89 -5.00 0.95
C GLN A 26 8.48 -4.85 2.43
N THR A 27 7.20 -4.60 2.69
CA THR A 27 6.66 -4.48 4.06
C THR A 27 6.84 -5.79 4.82
N LEU A 28 6.46 -6.92 4.22
CA LEU A 28 6.64 -8.26 4.81
C LEU A 28 8.12 -8.53 5.13
N LYS A 29 9.03 -8.17 4.24
CA LYS A 29 10.47 -8.32 4.46
C LYS A 29 11.01 -7.44 5.61
N GLN A 30 10.46 -6.24 5.81
CA GLN A 30 10.88 -5.35 6.89
C GLN A 30 10.48 -5.86 8.28
N ILE A 31 9.37 -6.61 8.36
CA ILE A 31 8.81 -7.12 9.62
C ILE A 31 9.10 -8.62 9.84
N GLU A 32 9.82 -9.25 8.91
CA GLU A 32 10.14 -10.67 8.92
C GLU A 32 10.94 -11.04 10.18
N GLY A 33 10.55 -12.14 10.85
CA GLY A 33 11.24 -12.66 12.03
C GLY A 33 10.89 -11.97 13.35
N ASP A 34 10.04 -10.94 13.36
CA ASP A 34 9.61 -10.25 14.58
C ASP A 34 8.16 -10.60 14.94
N ASN A 35 8.01 -11.40 16.01
CA ASN A 35 6.72 -11.92 16.48
C ASN A 35 5.72 -10.82 16.86
N LYS A 36 6.18 -9.58 17.14
CA LYS A 36 5.27 -8.47 17.48
C LYS A 36 4.43 -8.01 16.29
N PHE A 37 4.86 -8.33 15.06
CA PHE A 37 4.19 -7.97 13.82
C PHE A 37 3.41 -9.13 13.19
N PHE A 38 3.03 -10.14 13.97
CA PHE A 38 2.30 -11.30 13.46
C PHE A 38 0.98 -10.90 12.75
N ALA A 39 0.23 -9.96 13.33
CA ALA A 39 -1.04 -9.49 12.76
C ALA A 39 -0.83 -8.75 11.44
N GLU A 40 0.17 -7.85 11.38
CA GLU A 40 0.58 -7.12 10.18
C GLU A 40 1.05 -8.10 9.10
N SER A 41 1.92 -9.06 9.45
CA SER A 41 2.43 -10.07 8.53
C SER A 41 1.31 -10.89 7.90
N LYS A 42 0.33 -11.33 8.71
CA LYS A 42 -0.85 -12.04 8.20
C LYS A 42 -1.68 -11.18 7.26
N SER A 43 -1.93 -9.92 7.62
CA SER A 43 -2.73 -8.99 6.81
C SER A 43 -2.04 -8.69 5.46
N PHE A 44 -0.77 -8.32 5.46
CA PHE A 44 -0.02 -8.02 4.23
C PHE A 44 0.20 -9.24 3.34
N SER A 45 0.34 -10.44 3.94
CA SER A 45 0.36 -11.69 3.17
C SER A 45 -0.99 -11.96 2.49
N SER A 46 -2.10 -11.71 3.18
CA SER A 46 -3.44 -11.86 2.60
C SER A 46 -3.68 -10.86 1.46
N ILE A 47 -3.32 -9.59 1.65
CA ILE A 47 -3.41 -8.55 0.62
C ILE A 47 -2.57 -8.95 -0.60
N LEU A 48 -1.34 -9.42 -0.40
CA LEU A 48 -0.46 -9.85 -1.49
C LEU A 48 -1.09 -10.98 -2.31
N ASN A 49 -1.63 -12.00 -1.65
CA ASN A 49 -2.31 -13.11 -2.33
C ASN A 49 -3.52 -12.63 -3.15
N LYS A 50 -4.31 -11.70 -2.60
CA LYS A 50 -5.47 -11.10 -3.29
C LYS A 50 -5.06 -10.30 -4.52
N LEU A 51 -3.97 -9.53 -4.43
CA LEU A 51 -3.44 -8.76 -5.56
C LEU A 51 -2.91 -9.65 -6.69
N GLN A 52 -2.37 -10.81 -6.33
CA GLN A 52 -1.84 -11.82 -7.25
C GLN A 52 -2.92 -12.77 -7.79
N SER A 53 -4.15 -12.68 -7.29
CA SER A 53 -5.27 -13.43 -7.85
C SER A 53 -5.61 -12.92 -9.26
N ASN A 54 -6.12 -13.81 -10.10
CA ASN A 54 -6.62 -13.48 -11.43
C ASN A 54 -8.03 -12.84 -11.40
N GLU A 55 -8.52 -12.42 -10.23
CA GLU A 55 -9.80 -11.72 -10.11
C GLU A 55 -9.63 -10.26 -10.52
N ASP A 56 -10.55 -9.71 -11.32
CA ASP A 56 -10.54 -8.31 -11.74
C ASP A 56 -10.73 -7.35 -10.55
N ILE A 57 -11.53 -7.75 -9.57
CA ILE A 57 -11.85 -6.97 -8.38
C ILE A 57 -11.09 -7.53 -7.18
N VAL A 58 -10.23 -6.71 -6.58
CA VAL A 58 -9.54 -7.04 -5.33
C VAL A 58 -10.44 -6.71 -4.14
N LYS A 59 -10.87 -7.74 -3.42
CA LYS A 59 -11.73 -7.59 -2.22
C LYS A 59 -10.88 -7.56 -0.96
N LEU A 60 -10.78 -6.39 -0.33
CA LEU A 60 -10.10 -6.23 0.95
C LEU A 60 -11.10 -6.32 2.11
N THR A 61 -10.61 -6.70 3.29
CA THR A 61 -11.35 -6.47 4.53
C THR A 61 -11.15 -5.03 5.01
N LYS A 62 -11.99 -4.56 5.93
CA LYS A 62 -11.81 -3.26 6.57
C LYS A 62 -10.44 -3.13 7.23
N ASP A 63 -10.01 -4.19 7.92
CA ASP A 63 -8.73 -4.23 8.63
C ASP A 63 -7.55 -4.15 7.64
N GLU A 64 -7.58 -4.95 6.58
CA GLU A 64 -6.59 -4.92 5.51
C GLU A 64 -6.48 -3.54 4.85
N LYS A 65 -7.62 -2.94 4.46
CA LYS A 65 -7.63 -1.57 3.93
C LYS A 65 -6.99 -0.61 4.92
N THR A 66 -7.40 -0.67 6.18
CA THR A 66 -6.94 0.27 7.21
C THR A 66 -5.43 0.19 7.40
N ARG A 67 -4.89 -1.03 7.50
CA ARG A 67 -3.44 -1.29 7.61
C ARG A 67 -2.68 -0.87 6.36
N LEU A 68 -3.20 -1.19 5.18
CA LEU A 68 -2.60 -0.80 3.91
C LEU A 68 -2.51 0.73 3.79
N VAL A 69 -3.61 1.43 4.05
CA VAL A 69 -3.66 2.91 4.03
C VAL A 69 -2.71 3.50 5.04
N HIS A 70 -2.68 2.97 6.27
CA HIS A 70 -1.78 3.45 7.32
C HIS A 70 -0.31 3.33 6.88
N GLN A 71 0.10 2.15 6.41
CA GLN A 71 1.47 1.90 6.00
C GLN A 71 1.86 2.71 4.76
N LEU A 72 0.95 2.84 3.77
CA LEU A 72 1.17 3.68 2.59
C LEU A 72 1.36 5.15 2.97
N LYS A 73 0.56 5.69 3.90
CA LYS A 73 0.73 7.06 4.40
C LYS A 73 2.09 7.26 5.06
N GLN A 74 2.47 6.38 5.98
CA GLN A 74 3.78 6.45 6.63
C GLN A 74 4.94 6.40 5.63
N ASN A 75 4.86 5.53 4.62
CA ASN A 75 5.88 5.45 3.57
C ASN A 75 5.89 6.72 2.70
N THR A 76 4.74 7.30 2.41
CA THR A 76 4.62 8.51 1.60
C THR A 76 5.20 9.71 2.32
N GLU A 77 4.92 9.88 3.62
CA GLU A 77 5.54 10.89 4.49
C GLU A 77 7.07 10.69 4.59
N PHE A 78 7.52 9.44 4.70
CA PHE A 78 8.95 9.13 4.69
C PHE A 78 9.62 9.53 3.36
N LEU A 79 8.99 9.21 2.23
CA LEU A 79 9.48 9.62 0.90
C LEU A 79 9.52 11.14 0.78
N GLU A 80 8.50 11.85 1.26
CA GLU A 80 8.48 13.31 1.27
C GLU A 80 9.66 13.90 2.05
N ASN A 81 9.92 13.36 3.25
CA ASN A 81 11.04 13.79 4.08
C ASN A 81 12.40 13.47 3.45
N LYS A 82 12.53 12.33 2.75
CA LYS A 82 13.75 11.98 2.02
C LYS A 82 13.95 12.87 0.80
N MET A 83 12.88 13.23 0.08
CA MET A 83 12.95 14.15 -1.05
C MET A 83 13.54 15.51 -0.66
N LYS A 84 13.09 16.07 0.47
CA LYS A 84 13.55 17.39 0.97
C LYS A 84 15.07 17.42 1.23
N LYS A 85 15.67 16.27 1.55
CA LYS A 85 17.11 16.13 1.87
C LYS A 85 17.96 15.62 0.71
N SER A 86 17.37 15.41 -0.47
CA SER A 86 18.01 14.70 -1.58
C SER A 86 18.48 15.61 -2.71
N TRP A 87 19.61 15.24 -3.32
CA TRP A 87 20.09 15.83 -4.57
C TRP A 87 19.14 15.54 -5.74
N PHE A 88 19.24 16.32 -6.81
CA PHE A 88 18.27 16.38 -7.92
C PHE A 88 17.86 15.02 -8.50
N ILE A 89 18.80 14.09 -8.74
CA ILE A 89 18.49 12.74 -9.27
C ILE A 89 17.66 11.92 -8.28
N LYS A 90 18.10 11.85 -7.02
CA LYS A 90 17.39 11.10 -5.96
C LYS A 90 16.01 11.72 -5.70
N ARG A 91 15.93 13.05 -5.71
CA ARG A 91 14.66 13.78 -5.58
C ARG A 91 13.68 13.42 -6.70
N TRP A 92 14.15 13.29 -7.94
CA TRP A 92 13.30 12.90 -9.07
C TRP A 92 12.73 11.49 -8.92
N ILE A 93 13.56 10.51 -8.55
CA ILE A 93 13.14 9.12 -8.31
C ILE A 93 12.11 9.05 -7.18
N TYR A 94 12.39 9.70 -6.04
CA TYR A 94 11.46 9.73 -4.92
C TYR A 94 10.15 10.44 -5.26
N LYS A 95 10.19 11.51 -6.06
CA LYS A 95 8.98 12.23 -6.50
C LYS A 95 8.08 11.34 -7.35
N SER A 96 8.66 10.54 -8.24
CA SER A 96 7.89 9.59 -9.05
C SER A 96 7.18 8.56 -8.17
N LEU A 97 7.90 7.95 -7.21
CA LEU A 97 7.29 6.95 -6.31
C LEU A 97 6.26 7.57 -5.37
N TYR A 98 6.54 8.77 -4.82
CA TYR A 98 5.63 9.53 -3.97
C TYR A 98 4.29 9.79 -4.69
N ASN A 99 4.33 10.27 -5.92
CA ASN A 99 3.12 10.52 -6.71
C ASN A 99 2.29 9.25 -6.95
N GLN A 100 2.96 8.11 -7.17
CA GLN A 100 2.27 6.83 -7.35
C GLN A 100 1.58 6.37 -6.06
N TYR A 101 2.22 6.55 -4.90
CA TYR A 101 1.62 6.21 -3.60
C TYR A 101 0.46 7.15 -3.24
N GLU A 102 0.59 8.44 -3.50
CA GLU A 102 -0.50 9.41 -3.32
C GLU A 102 -1.70 9.07 -4.22
N SER A 103 -1.47 8.72 -5.48
CA SER A 103 -2.54 8.30 -6.40
C SER A 103 -3.25 7.03 -5.90
N LEU A 104 -2.51 6.05 -5.35
CA LEU A 104 -3.09 4.86 -4.74
C LEU A 104 -3.90 5.21 -3.49
N LEU A 105 -3.37 6.07 -2.63
CA LEU A 105 -4.05 6.53 -1.42
C LEU A 105 -5.34 7.26 -1.72
N GLN A 106 -5.35 8.12 -2.74
CA GLN A 106 -6.55 8.79 -3.20
C GLN A 106 -7.60 7.76 -3.64
N LYS A 107 -7.23 6.85 -4.55
CA LYS A 107 -8.13 5.80 -5.06
C LYS A 107 -8.69 4.87 -3.98
N ILE A 108 -7.90 4.58 -2.93
CA ILE A 108 -8.35 3.72 -1.83
C ILE A 108 -9.29 4.47 -0.86
N ASN A 109 -9.18 5.79 -0.76
CA ASN A 109 -9.95 6.60 0.18
C ASN A 109 -11.21 7.25 -0.42
N GLU A 110 -11.33 7.29 -1.75
CA GLU A 110 -12.58 7.55 -2.48
C GLU A 110 -13.69 6.52 -2.11
#